data_AF-A0A925RE21-F1
#
_entry.id   AF-A0A925RE21-F1
#
_cell.length_a   1.000
_cell.length_b   1.000
_cell.length_c   1.000
_cell.angle_alpha   90.00
_cell.angle_beta   90.00
_cell.angle_gamma   90.00
#
_symmetry.space_group_name_H-M   'P 1'
#
loop_
_entity.id
_entity.type
_entity.pdbx_description
1 polymer ?
#
loop_
_entity_poly.entity_id
_entity_poly.type
_entity_poly.pdbx_seq_one_letter_code
_entity_poly.pdbx_strand_id
1 'polypeptide(L)'
;MTIIRTVVHHRRIEVPAPDDMADGTEVVVELTPATEPIGIDESDWDDSPEGIEAWIKAVNALEPFIFTDQELADMEADRLARKQWEKEHFIEYSDKLAKQWE
;
A
#
# COMPACT_ATOMS: atom_id res chain seq x y z
N MET A 1 17.90 -20.43 15.27
CA MET A 1 17.34 -20.48 13.91
C MET A 1 18.14 -19.51 13.09
N THR A 2 18.94 -20.00 12.14
CA THR A 2 19.79 -19.15 11.29
C THR A 2 18.99 -18.81 10.04
N ILE A 3 18.77 -17.51 9.79
CA ILE A 3 18.00 -17.04 8.64
C ILE A 3 18.96 -16.58 7.56
N ILE A 4 18.87 -17.20 6.38
CA ILE A 4 19.63 -16.80 5.18
C ILE A 4 18.67 -16.02 4.28
N ARG A 5 18.99 -14.74 4.01
CA ARG A 5 18.18 -13.87 3.13
C ARG A 5 18.83 -13.76 1.77
N THR A 6 18.03 -13.92 0.71
CA THR A 6 18.47 -13.76 -0.68
C THR A 6 17.29 -13.37 -1.57
N VAL A 7 17.56 -13.06 -2.83
CA VAL A 7 16.56 -12.67 -3.83
C VAL A 7 16.54 -13.70 -4.95
N VAL A 8 15.36 -13.95 -5.51
CA VAL A 8 15.22 -14.84 -6.66
C VAL A 8 15.76 -14.14 -7.92
N HIS A 9 16.78 -14.73 -8.54
CA HIS A 9 17.34 -14.28 -9.82
C HIS A 9 17.12 -15.35 -10.89
N HIS A 10 16.57 -14.98 -12.04
CA HIS A 10 16.31 -15.93 -13.15
C HIS A 10 15.55 -17.19 -12.71
N ARG A 11 14.59 -17.03 -11.79
CA ARG A 11 13.81 -18.13 -11.18
C ARG A 11 14.65 -19.14 -10.39
N ARG A 12 15.82 -18.73 -9.89
CA ARG A 12 16.73 -19.53 -9.06
C ARG A 12 17.08 -18.77 -7.78
N ILE A 13 17.31 -19.55 -6.73
CA ILE A 13 17.84 -19.09 -5.45
C ILE A 13 19.25 -19.66 -5.36
N GLU A 14 20.25 -18.79 -5.42
CA GLU A 14 21.66 -19.17 -5.26
C GLU A 14 22.20 -18.47 -4.01
N VAL A 15 22.60 -19.26 -3.02
CA VAL A 15 23.23 -18.76 -1.80
C VAL A 15 24.30 -19.75 -1.36
N PRO A 16 25.52 -19.29 -1.04
CA PRO A 16 26.52 -20.19 -0.48
C PRO A 16 26.08 -20.65 0.91
N ALA A 17 26.27 -21.95 1.18
CA ALA A 17 26.04 -22.49 2.52
C ALA A 17 27.08 -21.91 3.49
N PRO A 18 26.70 -21.60 4.74
CA PRO A 18 27.65 -21.23 5.79
C PRO A 18 28.71 -22.31 6.04
N ASP A 19 29.94 -21.90 6.38
CA ASP A 19 31.08 -22.82 6.61
C ASP A 19 30.88 -23.77 7.80
N ASP A 20 29.96 -23.46 8.71
CA ASP A 20 29.59 -24.28 9.87
C ASP A 20 28.54 -25.35 9.56
N MET A 21 27.99 -25.37 8.33
CA MET A 21 27.04 -26.39 7.89
C MET A 21 27.78 -27.58 7.25
N ALA A 22 27.51 -28.79 7.76
CA ALA A 22 28.02 -30.02 7.16
C ALA A 22 27.27 -30.38 5.87
N ASP A 23 27.96 -31.06 4.96
CA ASP A 23 27.33 -31.64 3.77
C ASP A 23 26.18 -32.59 4.13
N GLY A 24 25.08 -32.49 3.38
CA GLY A 24 23.88 -33.29 3.59
C GLY A 24 22.90 -32.72 4.62
N THR A 25 23.15 -31.51 5.15
CA THR A 25 22.20 -30.84 6.04
C THR A 25 20.90 -30.50 5.29
N GLU A 26 19.75 -30.93 5.82
CA GLU A 26 18.43 -30.57 5.29
C GLU A 26 18.10 -29.10 5.59
N VAL A 27 17.50 -28.42 4.63
CA VAL A 27 17.11 -27.01 4.75
C VAL A 27 15.66 -26.82 4.33
N VAL A 28 14.95 -25.95 5.05
CA VAL A 28 13.58 -25.52 4.72
C VAL A 28 13.66 -24.13 4.12
N VAL A 29 13.03 -23.93 2.97
CA VAL A 29 12.90 -22.62 2.32
C VAL A 29 11.47 -22.14 2.50
N GLU A 30 11.33 -21.01 3.19
CA GLU A 30 10.04 -20.33 3.38
C GLU A 30 9.98 -19.10 2.49
N LEU A 31 8.87 -18.93 1.75
CA LEU A 31 8.65 -17.77 0.89
C LEU A 31 8.08 -16.62 1.73
N THR A 32 8.87 -15.58 1.94
CA THR A 32 8.33 -14.34 2.48
C THR A 32 7.68 -13.54 1.35
N PRO A 33 6.38 -13.18 1.44
CA PRO A 33 5.73 -12.35 0.44
C PRO A 33 6.48 -11.00 0.31
N ALA A 34 6.70 -10.56 -0.93
CA ALA A 34 7.47 -9.35 -1.23
C ALA A 34 6.77 -8.06 -0.78
N THR A 35 5.47 -8.13 -0.53
CA THR A 35 4.63 -7.05 -0.01
C THR A 35 3.79 -7.62 1.12
N GLU A 36 3.71 -6.91 2.23
CA GLU A 36 2.66 -7.17 3.22
C GLU A 36 1.31 -7.03 2.52
N PRO A 37 0.36 -7.97 2.74
CA PRO A 37 -0.99 -7.78 2.26
C PRO A 37 -1.53 -6.46 2.82
N ILE A 38 -2.01 -5.59 1.94
CA ILE A 38 -2.65 -4.33 2.36
C ILE A 38 -4.06 -4.69 2.78
N GLY A 39 -4.36 -4.51 4.07
CA GLY A 39 -5.68 -4.77 4.64
C GLY A 39 -5.71 -5.98 5.57
N ILE A 40 -6.93 -6.35 5.94
CA ILE A 40 -7.23 -7.51 6.80
C ILE A 40 -7.83 -8.58 5.88
N ASP A 41 -7.44 -9.85 6.04
CA ASP A 41 -8.01 -10.95 5.25
C ASP A 41 -9.52 -11.06 5.51
N GLU A 42 -10.32 -11.43 4.51
CA GLU A 42 -11.77 -11.60 4.69
C GLU A 42 -12.10 -12.66 5.76
N SER A 43 -11.26 -13.69 5.90
CA SER A 43 -11.43 -14.74 6.92
C SER A 43 -11.10 -14.28 8.34
N ASP A 44 -10.43 -13.14 8.50
CA ASP A 44 -10.15 -12.54 9.81
C ASP A 44 -11.30 -11.63 10.30
N TRP A 45 -12.38 -11.47 9.52
CA TRP A 45 -13.58 -10.75 9.94
C TRP A 45 -14.40 -11.59 10.91
N ASP A 46 -14.79 -10.97 12.03
CA ASP A 46 -15.64 -11.59 13.02
C ASP A 46 -17.14 -11.43 12.66
N ASP A 47 -17.69 -12.46 12.01
CA ASP A 47 -19.11 -12.58 11.66
C ASP A 47 -19.99 -13.11 12.81
N SER A 48 -19.44 -13.26 14.02
CA SER A 48 -20.26 -13.58 15.19
C SER A 48 -21.28 -12.46 15.47
N PRO A 49 -22.41 -12.75 16.13
CA PRO A 49 -23.35 -11.72 16.56
C PRO A 49 -22.67 -10.57 17.33
N GLU A 50 -21.72 -10.91 18.21
CA GLU A 50 -20.94 -9.95 18.99
C GLU A 50 -20.02 -9.10 18.12
N GLY A 51 -19.35 -9.69 17.13
CA GLY A 51 -18.52 -9.00 16.14
C GLY A 51 -19.34 -8.00 15.31
N ILE A 52 -20.52 -8.42 14.84
CA ILE A 52 -21.45 -7.56 14.10
C ILE A 52 -21.92 -6.38 14.97
N GLU A 53 -22.28 -6.62 16.24
CA GLU A 53 -22.67 -5.54 17.16
C GLU A 53 -21.53 -4.54 17.40
N ALA A 54 -20.30 -5.01 17.52
CA ALA A 54 -19.12 -4.15 17.67
C ALA A 54 -18.93 -3.26 16.43
N TRP A 55 -19.08 -3.82 15.22
CA TRP A 55 -19.02 -3.06 13.97
C TRP A 55 -20.11 -2.00 13.86
N ILE A 56 -21.36 -2.36 14.17
CA ILE A 56 -22.48 -1.41 14.17
C ILE A 56 -22.20 -0.26 15.15
N LYS A 57 -21.71 -0.57 16.35
CA LYS A 57 -21.35 0.44 17.34
C LYS A 57 -20.23 1.36 16.84
N ALA A 58 -19.20 0.80 16.22
CA ALA A 58 -18.08 1.57 15.68
C ALA A 58 -18.54 2.53 14.57
N VAL A 59 -19.34 2.04 13.62
CA VAL A 59 -19.88 2.86 12.53
C VAL A 59 -20.80 3.97 13.05
N ASN A 60 -21.65 3.67 14.02
CA ASN A 60 -22.54 4.67 14.62
C ASN A 60 -21.81 5.72 15.45
N ALA A 61 -20.57 5.47 15.88
CA ALA A 61 -19.74 6.43 16.58
C ALA A 61 -19.00 7.40 15.63
N LEU A 62 -19.01 7.14 14.32
CA LEU A 62 -18.41 8.03 13.34
C LEU A 62 -19.23 9.32 13.22
N GLU A 63 -18.55 10.46 13.28
CA GLU A 63 -19.19 11.74 13.01
C GLU A 63 -19.55 11.84 11.51
N PRO A 64 -20.77 12.28 11.17
CA PRO A 64 -21.15 12.50 9.78
C PRO A 64 -20.23 13.53 9.12
N PHE A 65 -19.68 13.17 7.96
CA PHE A 65 -18.85 14.07 7.17
C PHE A 65 -19.72 15.07 6.39
N ILE A 66 -20.21 16.11 7.08
CA ILE A 66 -21.07 17.16 6.52
C ILE A 66 -20.29 18.46 6.50
N PHE A 67 -20.09 19.02 5.31
CA PHE A 67 -19.51 20.33 5.14
C PHE A 67 -20.55 21.44 5.33
N THR A 68 -20.11 22.55 5.90
CA THR A 68 -20.84 23.81 5.88
C THR A 68 -20.86 24.41 4.47
N ASP A 69 -21.81 25.32 4.21
CA ASP A 69 -21.88 26.03 2.93
C ASP A 69 -20.59 26.80 2.62
N GLN A 70 -19.92 27.33 3.65
CA GLN A 70 -18.65 28.04 3.50
C GLN A 70 -17.52 27.09 3.10
N GLU A 71 -17.38 25.94 3.74
CA GLU A 71 -16.36 24.95 3.40
C GLU A 71 -16.54 24.40 1.98
N LEU A 72 -17.79 24.22 1.54
CA LEU A 72 -18.09 23.85 0.15
C LEU A 72 -17.67 24.94 -0.84
N ALA A 73 -17.92 26.22 -0.51
CA ALA A 73 -17.51 27.34 -1.33
C ALA A 73 -15.98 27.45 -1.43
N ASP A 74 -15.28 27.27 -0.31
CA ASP A 74 -13.82 27.29 -0.25
C ASP A 74 -13.21 26.15 -1.06
N MET A 75 -13.76 24.93 -0.91
CA MET A 75 -13.30 23.76 -1.67
C MET A 75 -13.54 23.92 -3.18
N GLU A 76 -14.65 24.53 -3.59
CA GLU A 76 -14.91 24.83 -5.00
C GLU A 76 -13.98 25.93 -5.54
N ALA A 77 -13.69 26.96 -4.75
CA ALA A 77 -12.73 27.99 -5.10
C ALA A 77 -11.32 27.40 -5.31
N ASP A 78 -10.87 26.56 -4.39
CA ASP A 78 -9.59 25.84 -4.50
C ASP A 78 -9.56 24.93 -5.73
N ARG A 79 -10.65 24.18 -5.99
CA ARG A 79 -10.76 23.33 -7.17
C ARG A 79 -10.62 24.14 -8.46
N LEU A 80 -11.26 25.29 -8.54
CA LEU A 80 -11.17 26.19 -9.70
C LEU A 80 -9.77 26.79 -9.84
N ALA A 81 -9.17 27.24 -8.75
CA ALA A 81 -7.81 27.80 -8.74
C ALA A 81 -6.79 26.77 -9.23
N ARG A 82 -6.82 25.54 -8.68
CA ARG A 82 -5.96 24.44 -9.15
C ARG A 82 -6.17 24.15 -10.63
N LYS A 83 -7.41 24.06 -11.09
CA LYS A 83 -7.73 23.82 -12.50
C LYS A 83 -7.15 24.89 -13.42
N GLN A 84 -7.21 26.17 -13.03
CA GLN A 84 -6.64 27.25 -13.84
C GLN A 84 -5.12 27.18 -13.85
N TRP A 85 -4.51 26.99 -12.69
CA TRP A 85 -3.06 26.81 -12.58
C TRP A 85 -2.57 25.63 -13.45
N GLU A 86 -3.23 24.48 -13.39
CA GLU A 86 -2.90 23.29 -14.20
C GLU A 86 -2.96 23.58 -15.70
N LYS A 87 -3.96 24.33 -16.16
CA LYS A 87 -4.07 24.71 -17.57
C LYS A 87 -2.95 25.63 -18.02
N GLU A 88 -2.61 26.62 -17.20
CA GLU A 88 -1.54 27.59 -17.50
C GLU A 88 -0.17 26.89 -17.57
N HIS A 89 0.06 25.90 -16.72
CA HIS A 89 1.36 25.22 -16.60
C HIS A 89 1.42 23.90 -17.41
N PHE A 90 0.35 23.56 -18.14
CA PHE A 90 0.24 22.28 -18.84
C PHE A 90 1.40 22.04 -19.82
N ILE A 91 1.73 23.05 -20.64
CA ILE A 91 2.79 22.93 -21.66
C ILE A 91 4.16 22.72 -21.00
N GLU A 92 4.48 23.51 -19.97
CA GLU A 92 5.75 23.37 -19.23
C GLU A 92 5.88 21.97 -18.61
N TYR A 93 4.80 21.48 -17.98
CA TYR A 93 4.79 20.16 -17.38
C TYR A 93 4.90 19.03 -18.41
N SER A 94 4.19 19.15 -19.54
CA SER A 94 4.27 18.22 -20.67
C SER A 94 5.68 18.13 -21.25
N ASP A 95 6.33 19.28 -21.47
CA ASP A 95 7.69 19.33 -22.01
C ASP A 95 8.71 18.73 -21.04
N LYS A 96 8.53 18.95 -19.73
CA LYS A 96 9.37 18.34 -18.69
C LYS A 96 9.23 16.82 -18.69
N LEU A 97 8.01 16.29 -18.82
CA LEU A 97 7.76 14.85 -18.88
C LEU A 97 8.37 14.22 -20.13
N ALA A 98 8.22 14.86 -21.29
CA ALA A 98 8.79 14.36 -22.55
C ALA A 98 10.33 14.20 -22.44
N LYS A 99 11.02 15.18 -21.86
CA LYS A 99 12.48 15.15 -21.66
C LYS A 99 12.98 14.09 -20.67
N GLN A 100 12.12 13.57 -19.80
CA GLN A 100 12.50 12.51 -18.87
C GLN A 100 12.49 11.12 -19.52
N TRP A 101 11.92 11.00 -20.72
CA TRP A 101 11.74 9.75 -21.44
C TRP A 101 12.65 9.65 -22.70
N GLU A 102 13.50 10.66 -22.92
CA GLU A 102 14.64 10.66 -23.85
C GLU A 102 15.94 10.31 -23.12
#